data_AF-A0A536UQR0-F1
#
_entry.id   AF-A0A536UQR0-F1
#
_cell.length_a   1.000
_cell.length_b   1.000
_cell.length_c   1.000
_cell.angle_alpha   90.00
_cell.angle_beta   90.00
_cell.angle_gamma   90.00
#
_symmetry.space_group_name_H-M   'P 1'
#
loop_
_entity.id
_entity.type
_entity.pdbx_description
1 polymer ?
#
loop_
_entity_poly.entity_id
_entity_poly.type
_entity_poly.pdbx_seq_one_letter_code
_entity_poly.pdbx_strand_id
1 'polypeptide(L)' 'MIEILSSSALATVQDLGREGGLRWGVGTSGAMDPLALAAGNLLLGNEE' A
#
# COMPACT_ATOMS: atom_id res chain seq x y z
N MET A 1 13.22 -9.05 8.53
CA MET A 1 12.88 -10.01 7.46
C MET A 1 11.54 -10.63 7.84
N ILE A 2 10.58 -10.67 6.93
CA ILE A 2 9.24 -11.22 7.17
C ILE A 2 9.09 -12.46 6.28
N GLU A 3 8.80 -13.62 6.89
CA GLU A 3 8.52 -14.87 6.19
C GLU A 3 7.00 -15.04 6.03
N ILE A 4 6.55 -15.40 4.82
CA ILE A 4 5.14 -15.66 4.54
C ILE A 4 4.86 -17.15 4.74
N LEU A 5 4.14 -17.48 5.81
CA LEU A 5 3.78 -18.87 6.13
C LEU A 5 2.54 -19.35 5.36
N SER A 6 1.61 -18.44 5.07
CA SER A 6 0.40 -18.70 4.27
C SER A 6 -0.20 -17.37 3.78
N SER A 7 -1.03 -17.44 2.73
CA SER A 7 -1.85 -16.32 2.25
C SER A 7 -3.22 -16.86 1.85
N SER A 8 -4.29 -16.19 2.28
CA SER A 8 -5.67 -16.59 1.97
C SER A 8 -6.17 -15.90 0.70
N ALA A 9 -6.68 -14.68 0.84
CA ALA A 9 -7.09 -13.83 -0.27
C ALA A 9 -5.88 -13.16 -0.95
N LEU A 10 -6.18 -12.22 -1.85
CA LEU A 10 -5.17 -11.42 -2.52
C LEU A 10 -4.40 -10.55 -1.51
N ALA A 11 -3.17 -10.94 -1.19
CA ALA A 11 -2.25 -10.17 -0.35
C ALA A 11 -1.19 -9.51 -1.24
N THR A 12 -1.10 -8.19 -1.15
CA THR A 12 -0.12 -7.39 -1.92
C THR A 12 0.54 -6.39 -0.98
N VAL A 13 1.78 -6.01 -1.30
CA VAL A 13 2.40 -4.85 -0.66
C VAL A 13 1.83 -3.60 -1.32
N GLN A 14 1.27 -2.70 -0.52
CA GLN A 14 0.68 -1.45 -0.99
C GLN A 14 1.28 -0.28 -0.22
N ASP A 15 1.45 0.83 -0.94
CA ASP A 15 1.79 2.16 -0.46
C ASP A 15 0.63 3.13 -0.76
N LEU A 16 0.88 4.44 -0.72
CA LEU A 16 -0.10 5.46 -1.13
C LEU A 16 -0.30 5.55 -2.65
N GLY A 17 0.45 4.78 -3.44
CA GLY A 17 0.36 4.74 -4.88
C GLY A 17 1.36 5.65 -5.60
N ARG A 18 1.08 5.90 -6.87
CA ARG A 18 1.95 6.62 -7.81
C ARG A 18 1.16 7.62 -8.64
N GLU A 19 1.15 8.85 -8.19
CA GLU A 19 0.49 9.94 -8.90
C GLU A 19 1.28 10.42 -10.13
N GLY A 20 0.61 11.12 -11.05
CA GLY A 20 1.23 11.69 -12.25
C GLY A 20 1.55 10.67 -13.37
N GLY A 21 1.48 9.36 -13.10
CA GLY A 21 1.75 8.30 -14.07
C GLY A 21 0.70 8.13 -15.18
N LEU A 22 -0.51 8.67 -14.99
CA LEU A 22 -1.65 8.47 -15.91
C LEU A 22 -1.36 8.95 -17.34
N ARG A 23 -0.55 10.01 -17.51
CA ARG A 23 -0.13 10.52 -18.83
C ARG A 23 0.67 9.51 -19.65
N TRP A 24 1.22 8.49 -18.99
CA TRP A 24 1.96 7.39 -19.58
C TRP A 24 1.17 6.07 -19.57
N GLY A 25 -0.12 6.10 -19.22
CA GLY A 25 -0.96 4.91 -19.12
C GLY A 25 -0.74 4.08 -17.84
N VAL A 26 -0.07 4.61 -16.82
CA VAL A 26 0.16 3.92 -15.55
C VAL A 26 -0.89 4.37 -14.53
N GLY A 27 -1.69 3.42 -14.03
CA GLY A 27 -2.69 3.68 -12.98
C GLY A 27 -2.06 4.09 -11.65
N THR A 28 -2.84 4.81 -10.83
CA THR A 28 -2.38 5.36 -9.53
C THR A 28 -2.06 4.28 -8.50
N SER A 29 -2.76 3.14 -8.49
CA SER A 29 -2.54 2.04 -7.53
C SER A 29 -2.68 2.51 -6.07
N GLY A 30 -1.91 1.92 -5.15
CA GLY A 30 -1.97 2.18 -3.72
C GLY A 30 -3.00 1.32 -2.98
N ALA A 31 -3.00 1.49 -1.66
CA ALA A 31 -3.96 0.83 -0.78
C ALA A 31 -5.41 1.24 -1.12
N MET A 32 -6.31 0.25 -1.15
CA MET A 32 -7.73 0.48 -1.41
C MET A 32 -8.41 1.31 -0.30
N ASP A 33 -7.89 1.21 0.92
CA ASP A 33 -8.24 2.05 2.08
C ASP A 33 -6.99 2.81 2.55
N PRO A 34 -6.76 4.03 2.06
CA PRO A 34 -5.60 4.84 2.43
C PRO A 34 -5.58 5.25 3.91
N LEU A 35 -6.76 5.41 4.53
CA LEU A 35 -6.85 5.78 5.95
C LEU A 35 -6.35 4.64 6.83
N ALA A 36 -6.73 3.40 6.52
CA ALA A 36 -6.24 2.24 7.23
C ALA A 36 -4.72 2.04 7.08
N LEU A 37 -4.17 2.28 5.88
CA LEU A 37 -2.72 2.25 5.64
C LEU A 37 -2.00 3.29 6.52
N ALA A 38 -2.41 4.56 6.43
CA ALA A 38 -1.81 5.66 7.18
C ALA A 38 -1.88 5.42 8.69
N ALA A 39 -3.04 4.97 9.20
CA ALA A 39 -3.19 4.64 10.62
C ALA A 39 -2.21 3.54 11.06
N GLY A 40 -2.03 2.49 10.26
CA GLY A 40 -1.08 1.41 10.54
C GLY A 40 0.37 1.90 10.58
N ASN A 41 0.76 2.76 9.63
CA ASN A 41 2.10 3.36 9.59
C ASN A 41 2.36 4.25 10.81
N LEU A 42 1.41 5.14 11.14
CA LEU A 42 1.54 6.06 12.27
C LEU A 42 1.64 5.33 13.62
N LEU A 43 0.93 4.22 13.80
CA LEU A 43 1.04 3.39 15.02
C LEU A 43 2.45 2.83 15.23
N LEU A 44 3.24 2.68 14.17
CA LEU A 44 4.63 2.24 14.21
C LEU A 44 5.63 3.42 14.18
N GLY A 45 5.14 4.66 14.16
CA GLY A 45 5.96 5.87 14.05
C GLY A 45 6.56 6.10 12.66
N ASN A 46 6.02 5.46 11.63
CA ASN A 46 6.41 5.71 10.25
C ASN A 46 5.70 6.95 9.70
N GLU A 47 6.23 7.49 8.59
CA GLU A 47 5.56 8.52 7.81
C GLU A 47 4.26 7.98 7.17
N GLU A 48 3.32 8.89 6.93
CA GLU A 48 2.01 8.65 6.30
C GLU A 48 2.14 8.12 4.86
#